data_AF-G0YUP3-F1
#
_entry.id   AF-G0YUP3-F1
#
_cell.length_a   1.000
_cell.length_b   1.000
_cell.length_c   1.000
_cell.angle_alpha   90.00
_cell.angle_beta   90.00
_cell.angle_gamma   90.00
#
_symmetry.space_group_name_H-M   'P 1'
#
loop_
_entity.id
_entity.type
_entity.pdbx_description
1 polymer ?
#
loop_
_entity_poly.entity_id
_entity_poly.type
_entity_poly.pdbx_seq_one_letter_code
_entity_poly.pdbx_strand_id
1 'polypeptide(L)'
;MTENVNSNGQTLAEQSSLSTRAAKQLATTTKTAPQMQGITSRWISSLLPWVHLRGGSYRVNRRLTYALGDGRVTFTNVGSTIQVIPQELRELAFLRDFEDETVLNALADRFVQQEFQPGDILVEKGTPADQIVLIAHGKVSKIGTGKYGDEVELGVLIDGDHFTYQAILESEDVWDFTIKALTRCTVLALTQNSFEELVNSSESLQAHIEAFQAQPPKDQDRYGQAAIDLAAGHSGEPVLPTTFVDYETSPREYELSLVQTVLRVHTRVADLYNDPMNQIAEQLKLTVHELRERQEYELVNNQEFGLLHNADLSQRFSTRNGPPTPDDFDELITRRRNAQYIFAHPRAIAAFGRECSKLGLYPDSHDMGGERVMAWRNIPILPCNKIPISNTQTTSVIVVRTGEDNQGLIGLRPAELPDQHEPGLNVRFMGINEKGIISYLVSNYFSAAILVPDAVGVLEDVELGR
;
A
#
# COMPACT_ATOMS: atom_id res chain seq x y z
N MET A 1 -12.72 -83.81 -23.40
CA MET A 1 -13.21 -82.63 -22.66
C MET A 1 -13.11 -82.95 -21.19
N THR A 2 -12.04 -82.49 -20.54
CA THR A 2 -11.81 -82.66 -19.10
C THR A 2 -11.86 -81.27 -18.48
N GLU A 3 -12.96 -80.95 -17.82
CA GLU A 3 -13.15 -79.70 -17.08
C GLU A 3 -12.38 -79.75 -15.76
N ASN A 4 -11.44 -78.83 -15.56
CA ASN A 4 -10.77 -78.64 -14.27
C ASN A 4 -11.67 -77.80 -13.35
N VAL A 5 -12.25 -78.45 -12.36
CA VAL A 5 -13.12 -77.81 -11.34
C VAL A 5 -12.42 -77.90 -9.98
N ASN A 6 -12.29 -76.76 -9.29
CA ASN A 6 -11.82 -76.73 -7.89
C ASN A 6 -12.93 -77.16 -6.92
N SER A 7 -12.56 -77.55 -5.69
CA SER A 7 -13.42 -78.18 -4.66
C SER A 7 -14.71 -77.46 -4.25
N ASN A 8 -14.99 -76.26 -4.78
CA ASN A 8 -16.19 -75.45 -4.50
C ASN A 8 -17.09 -75.24 -5.74
N GLY A 9 -16.91 -75.97 -6.84
CA GLY A 9 -17.87 -75.99 -7.96
C GLY A 9 -17.94 -74.71 -8.81
N GLN A 10 -16.96 -73.82 -8.72
CA GLN A 10 -16.83 -72.66 -9.61
C GLN A 10 -15.95 -72.99 -10.81
N THR A 11 -16.45 -72.67 -12.01
CA THR A 11 -15.67 -72.69 -13.26
C THR A 11 -14.51 -71.70 -13.12
N LEU A 12 -13.28 -72.19 -13.03
CA LEU A 12 -12.09 -71.35 -13.13
C LEU A 12 -12.05 -70.79 -14.55
N ALA A 13 -12.27 -69.49 -14.72
CA ALA A 13 -11.93 -68.83 -15.96
C ALA A 13 -10.44 -69.09 -16.21
N GLU A 14 -10.11 -69.84 -17.27
CA GLU A 14 -8.74 -70.06 -17.70
C GLU A 14 -8.08 -68.68 -17.92
N GLN A 15 -7.22 -68.26 -16.99
CA GLN A 15 -6.40 -67.07 -17.17
C GLN A 15 -5.36 -67.36 -18.24
N SER A 16 -5.65 -66.99 -19.47
CA SER A 16 -4.79 -67.19 -20.64
C SER A 16 -3.57 -66.26 -20.71
N SER A 17 -3.43 -65.31 -19.79
CA SER A 17 -2.28 -64.39 -19.71
C SER A 17 -2.17 -63.70 -18.35
N LEU A 18 -0.99 -63.16 -18.05
CA LEU A 18 -0.73 -62.32 -16.87
C LEU A 18 -1.77 -61.20 -16.75
N SER A 19 -2.39 -61.06 -15.57
CA SER A 19 -3.38 -59.99 -15.36
C SER A 19 -2.76 -58.60 -15.55
N THR A 20 -3.52 -57.63 -16.07
CA THR A 20 -3.07 -56.24 -16.25
C THR A 20 -2.55 -55.61 -14.96
N ARG A 21 -3.10 -56.01 -13.80
CA ARG A 21 -2.63 -55.57 -12.47
C ARG A 21 -1.26 -56.15 -12.13
N ALA A 22 -1.01 -57.42 -12.44
CA ALA A 22 0.30 -58.05 -12.26
C ALA A 22 1.34 -57.54 -13.28
N ALA A 23 0.93 -57.32 -14.53
CA ALA A 23 1.77 -56.67 -15.54
C ALA A 23 2.16 -55.23 -15.12
N LYS A 24 1.26 -54.48 -14.49
CA LYS A 24 1.53 -53.13 -13.96
C LYS A 24 2.56 -53.11 -12.82
N GLN A 25 2.73 -54.19 -12.06
CA GLN A 25 3.79 -54.28 -11.03
C GLN A 25 5.19 -54.35 -11.66
N LEU A 26 5.29 -54.86 -12.89
CA LEU A 26 6.53 -54.99 -13.64
C LEU A 26 6.72 -53.90 -14.71
N ALA A 27 5.67 -53.13 -15.02
CA ALA A 27 5.72 -52.05 -16.01
C ALA A 27 6.18 -50.73 -15.39
N THR A 28 7.09 -50.03 -16.08
CA THR A 28 7.51 -48.67 -15.68
C THR A 28 6.33 -47.71 -15.85
N THR A 29 5.92 -47.06 -14.75
CA THR A 29 4.92 -45.99 -14.80
C THR A 29 5.63 -44.67 -15.07
N THR A 30 5.32 -44.02 -16.18
CA THR A 30 5.74 -42.64 -16.45
C THR A 30 5.09 -41.72 -15.41
N LYS A 31 5.90 -40.94 -14.70
CA LYS A 31 5.45 -40.01 -13.66
C LYS A 31 5.61 -38.58 -14.17
N THR A 32 4.63 -37.73 -13.88
CA THR A 32 4.80 -36.28 -14.05
C THR A 32 5.69 -35.73 -12.95
N ALA A 33 6.27 -34.55 -13.16
CA ALA A 33 6.87 -33.79 -12.07
C ALA A 33 5.81 -33.44 -11.02
N PRO A 34 6.18 -33.22 -9.75
CA PRO A 34 5.26 -32.69 -8.75
C PRO A 34 4.53 -31.44 -9.27
N GLN A 35 3.21 -31.41 -9.05
CA GLN A 35 2.34 -30.31 -9.46
C GLN A 35 1.89 -29.54 -8.21
N MET A 36 1.80 -28.21 -8.31
CA MET A 36 1.43 -27.33 -7.20
C MET A 36 0.34 -26.35 -7.63
N GLN A 37 -0.77 -26.31 -6.88
CA GLN A 37 -1.91 -25.42 -7.18
C GLN A 37 -1.64 -23.95 -6.85
N GLY A 38 -0.68 -23.66 -5.95
CA GLY A 38 -0.39 -22.31 -5.47
C GLY A 38 0.39 -21.43 -6.45
N ILE A 39 0.85 -21.96 -7.59
CA ILE A 39 1.64 -21.20 -8.57
C ILE A 39 0.74 -20.22 -9.33
N THR A 40 1.10 -18.94 -9.31
CA THR A 40 0.44 -17.87 -10.04
C THR A 40 1.37 -17.29 -11.11
N SER A 41 0.82 -16.44 -12.00
CA SER A 41 1.61 -15.78 -13.06
C SER A 41 2.68 -14.82 -12.50
N ARG A 42 2.57 -14.40 -11.23
CA ARG A 42 3.54 -13.54 -10.53
C ARG A 42 3.90 -12.26 -11.30
N TRP A 43 2.88 -11.57 -11.81
CA TRP A 43 3.06 -10.44 -12.71
C TRP A 43 3.89 -9.31 -12.09
N ILE A 44 3.69 -9.00 -10.81
CA ILE A 44 4.40 -7.89 -10.15
C ILE A 44 5.90 -8.20 -10.10
N SER A 45 6.29 -9.35 -9.54
CA SER A 45 7.70 -9.74 -9.42
C SER A 45 8.40 -9.86 -10.77
N SER A 46 7.68 -10.29 -11.80
CA SER A 46 8.21 -10.50 -13.16
C SER A 46 8.37 -9.21 -13.96
N LEU A 47 7.50 -8.21 -13.76
CA LEU A 47 7.51 -6.95 -14.53
C LEU A 47 8.30 -5.83 -13.84
N LEU A 48 8.61 -5.98 -12.54
CA LEU A 48 9.40 -5.00 -11.81
C LEU A 48 10.83 -4.89 -12.35
N PRO A 49 11.31 -3.67 -12.67
CA PRO A 49 12.72 -3.43 -12.92
C PRO A 49 13.51 -3.60 -11.62
N TRP A 50 14.46 -4.53 -11.60
CA TRP A 50 15.23 -4.86 -10.41
C TRP A 50 16.57 -4.11 -10.36
N VAL A 51 16.72 -3.25 -9.36
CA VAL A 51 18.00 -2.61 -9.00
C VAL A 51 18.82 -3.53 -8.11
N HIS A 52 20.10 -3.68 -8.45
CA HIS A 52 21.03 -4.59 -7.79
C HIS A 52 21.86 -3.82 -6.77
N LEU A 53 21.66 -4.13 -5.48
CA LEU A 53 22.31 -3.44 -4.38
C LEU A 53 23.64 -4.12 -4.02
N ARG A 54 24.69 -3.32 -3.86
CA ARG A 54 25.96 -3.77 -3.26
C ARG A 54 25.92 -3.72 -1.73
N GLY A 55 25.09 -2.83 -1.17
CA GLY A 55 24.79 -2.74 0.26
C GLY A 55 23.41 -3.30 0.61
N GLY A 56 23.05 -3.31 1.89
CA GLY A 56 21.77 -3.83 2.38
C GLY A 56 20.59 -2.85 2.29
N SER A 57 20.84 -1.58 1.96
CA SER A 57 19.83 -0.51 1.93
C SER A 57 19.89 0.32 0.64
N TYR A 58 18.77 0.95 0.31
CA TYR A 58 18.60 1.86 -0.83
C TYR A 58 17.91 3.14 -0.38
N ARG A 59 18.55 4.29 -0.57
CA ARG A 59 18.04 5.60 -0.14
C ARG A 59 17.41 6.35 -1.31
N VAL A 60 16.19 6.86 -1.13
CA VAL A 60 15.51 7.69 -2.13
C VAL A 60 15.63 9.16 -1.72
N ASN A 61 16.33 9.95 -2.51
CA ASN A 61 16.43 11.40 -2.28
C ASN A 61 15.38 12.12 -3.14
N ARG A 62 14.50 12.89 -2.51
CA ARG A 62 13.45 13.67 -3.19
C ARG A 62 13.65 15.17 -2.98
N ARG A 63 13.00 15.93 -3.84
CA ARG A 63 12.83 17.37 -3.68
C ARG A 63 11.66 17.64 -2.74
N LEU A 64 11.81 18.60 -1.83
CA LEU A 64 10.68 19.12 -1.05
C LEU A 64 9.70 19.84 -1.98
N THR A 65 8.45 19.38 -2.03
CA THR A 65 7.39 20.05 -2.79
C THR A 65 6.20 20.23 -1.86
N TYR A 66 6.12 21.37 -1.20
CA TYR A 66 4.95 21.79 -0.43
C TYR A 66 4.54 23.19 -0.87
N ALA A 67 3.25 23.53 -0.76
CA ALA A 67 2.69 24.78 -1.25
C ALA A 67 2.11 25.56 -0.07
N LEU A 68 2.94 26.37 0.59
CA LEU A 68 2.45 27.25 1.66
C LEU A 68 1.48 28.29 1.11
N GLY A 69 0.34 28.47 1.79
CA GLY A 69 -0.63 29.53 1.58
C GLY A 69 -1.98 29.11 1.01
N ASP A 70 -2.28 27.82 0.88
CA ASP A 70 -3.58 27.32 0.39
C ASP A 70 -4.57 26.92 1.52
N GLY A 71 -4.14 27.00 2.78
CA GLY A 71 -4.93 26.66 3.97
C GLY A 71 -5.01 25.16 4.26
N ARG A 72 -4.26 24.32 3.54
CA ARG A 72 -4.28 22.86 3.68
C ARG A 72 -2.93 22.32 4.07
N VAL A 73 -2.94 21.40 5.02
CA VAL A 73 -1.74 20.78 5.56
C VAL A 73 -1.34 19.59 4.69
N THR A 74 -0.09 19.56 4.25
CA THR A 74 0.47 18.39 3.55
C THR A 74 1.16 17.42 4.51
N PHE A 75 1.11 16.12 4.19
CA PHE A 75 1.67 15.05 5.01
C PHE A 75 2.70 14.24 4.23
N THR A 76 3.65 13.67 4.95
CA THR A 76 4.59 12.65 4.46
C THR A 76 4.24 11.28 5.02
N ASN A 77 4.48 10.24 4.24
CA ASN A 77 4.32 8.85 4.67
C ASN A 77 5.70 8.15 4.69
N VAL A 78 6.03 7.54 5.84
CA VAL A 78 7.07 6.52 5.96
C VAL A 78 6.42 5.19 6.38
N GLY A 79 6.22 4.28 5.40
CA GLY A 79 5.58 2.99 5.66
C GLY A 79 4.06 3.10 5.79
N SER A 80 3.56 2.83 6.99
CA SER A 80 2.17 3.08 7.40
C SER A 80 2.05 4.26 8.36
N THR A 81 3.17 4.88 8.74
CA THR A 81 3.22 6.02 9.65
C THR A 81 3.15 7.31 8.85
N ILE A 82 2.18 8.14 9.18
CA ILE A 82 1.96 9.44 8.58
C ILE A 82 2.45 10.51 9.55
N GLN A 83 3.15 11.49 9.00
CA GLN A 83 3.63 12.65 9.74
C GLN A 83 3.28 13.91 8.95
N VAL A 84 2.92 14.97 9.66
CA VAL A 84 2.73 16.29 9.08
C VAL A 84 4.10 16.88 8.71
N ILE A 85 4.18 17.56 7.57
CA ILE A 85 5.40 18.30 7.22
C ILE A 85 5.51 19.49 8.20
N PRO A 86 6.61 19.65 8.95
CA PRO A 86 6.74 20.69 9.97
C PRO A 86 6.42 22.10 9.49
N GLN A 87 6.86 22.45 8.29
CA GLN A 87 6.61 23.77 7.70
C GLN A 87 5.13 24.02 7.38
N GLU A 88 4.36 22.97 7.07
CA GLU A 88 2.94 23.05 6.72
C GLU A 88 2.05 23.27 7.94
N LEU A 89 2.58 23.13 9.16
CA LEU A 89 1.87 23.55 10.37
C LEU A 89 1.57 25.06 10.38
N ARG A 90 2.28 25.84 9.56
CA ARG A 90 2.00 27.27 9.33
C ARG A 90 0.68 27.52 8.60
N GLU A 91 0.04 26.51 8.04
CA GLU A 91 -1.33 26.66 7.52
C GLU A 91 -2.36 26.83 8.66
N LEU A 92 -2.00 26.41 9.88
CA LEU A 92 -2.80 26.69 11.08
C LEU A 92 -2.73 28.18 11.40
N ALA A 93 -3.89 28.80 11.59
CA ALA A 93 -4.00 30.26 11.78
C ALA A 93 -3.10 30.81 12.89
N PHE A 94 -2.92 30.04 13.98
CA PHE A 94 -2.12 30.42 15.14
C PHE A 94 -0.59 30.17 14.99
N LEU A 95 -0.13 29.60 13.86
CA LEU A 95 1.28 29.34 13.55
C LEU A 95 1.75 29.98 12.24
N ARG A 96 0.88 30.72 11.53
CA ARG A 96 1.14 31.22 10.17
C ARG A 96 2.45 32.00 10.03
N ASP A 97 2.73 32.85 11.01
CA ASP A 97 3.92 33.71 11.03
C ASP A 97 5.04 33.14 11.93
N PHE A 98 4.98 31.85 12.28
CA PHE A 98 5.99 31.20 13.11
C PHE A 98 7.10 30.58 12.24
N GLU A 99 8.35 31.02 12.45
CA GLU A 99 9.49 30.67 11.59
C GLU A 99 10.52 29.72 12.24
N ASP A 100 10.36 29.40 13.54
CA ASP A 100 11.30 28.51 14.23
C ASP A 100 11.09 27.05 13.82
N GLU A 101 11.84 26.60 12.82
CA GLU A 101 11.77 25.24 12.29
C GLU A 101 12.04 24.18 13.34
N THR A 102 12.89 24.45 14.34
CA THR A 102 13.24 23.44 15.34
C THR A 102 12.05 23.09 16.22
N VAL A 103 11.25 24.10 16.56
CA VAL A 103 10.03 23.95 17.34
C VAL A 103 8.89 23.39 16.49
N LEU A 104 8.80 23.78 15.21
CA LEU A 104 7.85 23.17 14.27
C LEU A 104 8.08 21.66 14.10
N ASN A 105 9.35 21.22 14.01
CA ASN A 105 9.69 19.80 13.97
C ASN A 105 9.24 19.10 15.26
N ALA A 106 9.57 19.66 16.43
CA ALA A 106 9.16 19.10 17.71
C ALA A 106 7.63 19.06 17.90
N LEU A 107 6.91 19.99 17.29
CA LEU A 107 5.45 20.02 17.28
C LEU A 107 4.88 18.93 16.35
N ALA A 108 5.43 18.80 15.14
CA ALA A 108 5.06 17.76 14.18
C ALA A 108 5.22 16.35 14.77
N ASP A 109 6.30 16.10 15.51
CA ASP A 109 6.60 14.80 16.15
C ASP A 109 5.61 14.42 17.26
N ARG A 110 4.87 15.38 17.84
CA ARG A 110 3.89 15.13 18.91
C ARG A 110 2.51 14.75 18.39
N PHE A 111 2.25 14.89 17.09
CA PHE A 111 1.01 14.43 16.50
C PHE A 111 0.93 12.90 16.51
N VAL A 112 -0.20 12.37 16.99
CA VAL A 112 -0.45 10.93 17.05
C VAL A 112 -1.45 10.53 15.97
N GLN A 113 -1.07 9.54 15.17
CA GLN A 113 -1.94 8.97 14.14
C GLN A 113 -3.10 8.18 14.76
N GLN A 114 -4.32 8.44 14.29
CA GLN A 114 -5.53 7.72 14.65
C GLN A 114 -6.28 7.30 13.38
N GLU A 115 -6.89 6.11 13.39
CA GLU A 115 -7.66 5.57 12.26
C GLU A 115 -9.12 5.37 12.64
N PHE A 116 -10.02 5.78 11.73
CA PHE A 116 -11.47 5.73 11.91
C PHE A 116 -12.13 4.98 10.75
N GLN A 117 -13.18 4.21 11.05
CA GLN A 117 -14.02 3.54 10.06
C GLN A 117 -15.19 4.44 9.63
N PRO A 118 -15.79 4.20 8.44
CA PRO A 118 -17.00 4.91 8.03
C PRO A 118 -18.10 4.78 9.09
N GLY A 119 -18.62 5.92 9.55
CA GLY A 119 -19.65 6.01 10.58
C GLY A 119 -19.13 6.32 11.98
N ASP A 120 -17.83 6.18 12.24
CA ASP A 120 -17.22 6.52 13.53
C ASP A 120 -17.27 8.03 13.77
N ILE A 121 -17.37 8.41 15.04
CA ILE A 121 -17.37 9.81 15.49
C ILE A 121 -15.95 10.15 15.97
N LEU A 122 -15.34 11.16 15.36
CA LEU A 122 -14.01 11.64 15.72
C LEU A 122 -14.07 12.53 16.96
N VAL A 123 -15.03 13.46 16.97
CA VAL A 123 -15.37 14.32 18.11
C VAL A 123 -16.88 14.49 18.17
N GLU A 124 -17.41 14.56 19.37
CA GLU A 124 -18.84 14.70 19.61
C GLU A 124 -19.15 16.06 20.22
N LYS A 125 -20.25 16.68 19.77
CA LYS A 125 -20.71 17.94 20.34
C LYS A 125 -20.88 17.81 21.87
N GLY A 126 -20.34 18.78 22.61
CA GLY A 126 -20.44 18.85 24.06
C GLY A 126 -19.38 18.05 24.81
N THR A 127 -18.49 17.33 24.12
CA THR A 127 -17.28 16.77 24.75
C THR A 127 -16.18 17.83 24.86
N PRO A 128 -15.23 17.68 25.80
CA PRO A 128 -14.09 18.60 25.91
C PRO A 128 -13.36 18.78 24.59
N ALA A 129 -12.97 20.01 24.29
CA ALA A 129 -12.29 20.40 23.06
C ALA A 129 -10.78 20.53 23.27
N ASP A 130 -10.15 19.40 23.58
CA ASP A 130 -8.76 19.30 24.06
C ASP A 130 -7.77 18.79 22.99
N GLN A 131 -8.10 18.91 21.71
CA GLN A 131 -7.23 18.41 20.64
C GLN A 131 -7.30 19.23 19.34
N ILE A 132 -6.15 19.33 18.67
CA ILE A 132 -6.02 19.73 17.27
C ILE A 132 -6.07 18.48 16.42
N VAL A 133 -6.87 18.48 15.36
CA VAL A 133 -6.97 17.35 14.44
C VAL A 133 -6.68 17.78 13.01
N LEU A 134 -5.75 17.10 12.37
CA LEU A 134 -5.39 17.25 10.97
C LEU A 134 -5.90 16.03 10.19
N ILE A 135 -6.61 16.24 9.08
CA ILE A 135 -7.13 15.16 8.26
C ILE A 135 -6.07 14.77 7.25
N ALA A 136 -5.33 13.70 7.54
CA ALA A 136 -4.32 13.19 6.64
C ALA A 136 -4.92 12.52 5.40
N HIS A 137 -5.98 11.74 5.60
CA HIS A 137 -6.68 11.08 4.52
C HIS A 137 -8.12 10.74 4.90
N GLY A 138 -9.04 10.85 3.95
CA GLY A 138 -10.44 10.49 4.10
C GLY A 138 -11.36 11.70 4.10
N LYS A 139 -12.65 11.43 4.23
CA LYS A 139 -13.71 12.45 4.23
C LYS A 139 -14.48 12.37 5.52
N VAL A 140 -14.68 13.52 6.16
CA VAL A 140 -15.48 13.64 7.39
C VAL A 140 -16.56 14.68 7.20
N SER A 141 -17.74 14.42 7.75
CA SER A 141 -18.85 15.37 7.77
C SER A 141 -18.85 16.12 9.10
N LYS A 142 -18.96 17.44 9.02
CA LYS A 142 -19.11 18.33 10.17
C LYS A 142 -20.59 18.59 10.39
N ILE A 143 -21.12 18.11 11.50
CA ILE A 143 -22.53 18.17 11.87
C ILE A 143 -22.68 19.16 13.02
N GLY A 144 -23.47 20.21 12.81
CA GLY A 144 -23.75 21.22 13.83
C GLY A 144 -25.24 21.32 14.12
N THR A 145 -25.61 22.31 14.94
CA THR A 145 -27.01 22.58 15.26
C THR A 145 -27.57 23.68 14.37
N GLY A 146 -28.61 23.38 13.62
CA GLY A 146 -29.35 24.34 12.81
C GLY A 146 -30.13 25.33 13.65
N LYS A 147 -30.66 26.39 13.00
CA LYS A 147 -31.43 27.47 13.64
C LYS A 147 -32.66 27.02 14.44
N TYR A 148 -33.14 25.80 14.21
CA TYR A 148 -34.33 25.22 14.84
C TYR A 148 -34.02 24.06 15.80
N GLY A 149 -32.74 23.80 16.10
CA GLY A 149 -32.31 22.73 17.00
C GLY A 149 -32.05 21.38 16.32
N ASP A 150 -32.37 21.24 15.04
CA ASP A 150 -32.08 20.03 14.26
C ASP A 150 -30.58 19.90 13.95
N GLU A 151 -30.09 18.67 13.80
CA GLU A 151 -28.73 18.41 13.29
C GLU A 151 -28.66 18.76 11.80
N VAL A 152 -27.69 19.60 11.44
CA VAL A 152 -27.45 20.04 10.07
C VAL A 152 -25.99 19.80 9.72
N GLU A 153 -25.76 19.20 8.55
CA GLU A 153 -24.42 19.10 7.96
C GLU A 153 -23.93 20.49 7.58
N LEU A 154 -22.92 20.99 8.31
CA LEU A 154 -22.29 22.29 8.11
C LEU A 154 -21.29 22.26 6.95
N GLY A 155 -20.75 21.09 6.62
CA GLY A 155 -19.80 20.90 5.52
C GLY A 155 -19.07 19.57 5.60
N VAL A 156 -18.30 19.27 4.55
CA VAL A 156 -17.42 18.10 4.48
C VAL A 156 -15.98 18.59 4.50
N LEU A 157 -15.17 18.02 5.38
CA LEU A 157 -13.73 18.21 5.41
C LEU A 157 -13.06 17.02 4.74
N ILE A 158 -11.99 17.29 3.98
CA ILE A 158 -11.24 16.30 3.21
C ILE A 158 -9.75 16.35 3.53
N ASP A 159 -8.96 15.54 2.85
CA ASP A 159 -7.49 15.50 2.91
C ASP A 159 -6.87 16.92 2.92
N GLY A 160 -6.04 17.17 3.93
CA GLY A 160 -5.36 18.45 4.16
C GLY A 160 -6.15 19.47 4.98
N ASP A 161 -7.47 19.28 5.14
CA ASP A 161 -8.24 20.13 6.03
C ASP A 161 -7.92 19.79 7.50
N HIS A 162 -8.19 20.74 8.39
CA HIS A 162 -7.96 20.60 9.82
C HIS A 162 -9.12 21.21 10.60
N PHE A 163 -9.27 20.79 11.85
CA PHE A 163 -10.17 21.44 12.78
C PHE A 163 -9.55 21.53 14.16
N THR A 164 -9.87 22.62 14.84
CA THR A 164 -9.44 22.94 16.18
C THR A 164 -10.57 23.70 16.87
N TYR A 165 -10.55 23.74 18.20
CA TYR A 165 -11.30 24.77 18.91
C TYR A 165 -10.61 26.13 18.72
N GLN A 166 -11.38 27.22 18.69
CA GLN A 166 -10.90 28.57 18.37
C GLN A 166 -9.89 29.13 19.39
N ALA A 167 -9.69 28.47 20.52
CA ALA A 167 -8.66 28.80 21.49
C ALA A 167 -8.19 27.53 22.23
N ILE A 168 -7.07 26.92 21.83
CA ILE A 168 -6.45 25.78 22.57
C ILE A 168 -5.84 26.25 23.92
N LEU A 169 -6.28 27.39 24.44
CA LEU A 169 -5.67 28.11 25.56
C LEU A 169 -6.72 28.54 26.59
N GLU A 170 -8.01 28.32 26.32
CA GLU A 170 -9.07 28.42 27.33
C GLU A 170 -9.36 27.01 27.85
N SER A 171 -8.93 26.76 29.08
CA SER A 171 -9.15 25.49 29.76
C SER A 171 -10.63 25.40 30.16
N GLU A 172 -11.43 24.64 29.41
CA GLU A 172 -12.81 24.13 29.67
C GLU A 172 -13.76 24.17 28.46
N ASP A 173 -13.26 24.44 27.27
CA ASP A 173 -14.10 24.49 26.08
C ASP A 173 -14.66 23.12 25.63
N VAL A 174 -15.80 23.16 24.95
CA VAL A 174 -16.49 21.98 24.41
C VAL A 174 -16.71 22.12 22.91
N TRP A 175 -16.73 20.99 22.20
CA TRP A 175 -17.02 21.02 20.76
C TRP A 175 -18.45 21.48 20.50
N ASP A 176 -18.64 22.47 19.63
CA ASP A 176 -19.95 22.94 19.20
C ASP A 176 -20.56 22.11 18.06
N PHE A 177 -19.81 21.14 17.56
CA PHE A 177 -20.15 20.31 16.41
C PHE A 177 -19.65 18.87 16.62
N THR A 178 -20.25 17.94 15.89
CA THR A 178 -19.84 16.55 15.79
C THR A 178 -19.10 16.34 14.47
N ILE A 179 -17.98 15.63 14.48
CA ILE A 179 -17.28 15.19 13.26
C ILE A 179 -17.49 13.70 13.10
N LYS A 180 -18.04 13.29 11.96
CA LYS A 180 -18.32 11.89 11.63
C LYS A 180 -17.58 11.46 10.37
N ALA A 181 -16.91 10.31 10.43
CA ALA A 181 -16.24 9.72 9.28
C ALA A 181 -17.25 9.28 8.20
N LEU A 182 -17.08 9.77 6.98
CA LEU A 182 -17.85 9.32 5.81
C LEU A 182 -17.15 8.17 5.08
N THR A 183 -15.81 8.20 5.04
CA THR A 183 -14.94 7.13 4.53
C THR A 183 -14.05 6.61 5.64
N ARG A 184 -13.21 5.59 5.37
CA ARG A 184 -12.07 5.32 6.25
C ARG A 184 -11.23 6.58 6.32
N CYS A 185 -10.88 7.01 7.52
CA CYS A 185 -10.11 8.24 7.74
C CYS A 185 -8.86 7.94 8.55
N THR A 186 -7.77 8.60 8.19
CA THR A 186 -6.57 8.66 9.00
C THR A 186 -6.34 10.12 9.36
N VAL A 187 -6.22 10.39 10.66
CA VAL A 187 -6.05 11.73 11.19
C VAL A 187 -4.83 11.79 12.10
N LEU A 188 -4.22 12.96 12.17
CA LEU A 188 -3.17 13.27 13.14
C LEU A 188 -3.78 14.15 14.23
N ALA A 189 -3.76 13.68 15.47
CA ALA A 189 -4.30 14.39 16.62
C ALA A 189 -3.18 14.84 17.55
N LEU A 190 -3.22 16.09 18.00
CA LEU A 190 -2.35 16.64 19.02
C LEU A 190 -3.20 17.06 20.22
N THR A 191 -2.92 16.51 21.39
CA THR A 191 -3.65 16.86 22.62
C THR A 191 -3.20 18.22 23.15
N GLN A 192 -4.10 18.91 23.84
CA GLN A 192 -3.83 20.19 24.50
C GLN A 192 -2.66 20.09 25.48
N ASN A 193 -2.62 19.05 26.31
CA ASN A 193 -1.51 18.83 27.25
C ASN A 193 -0.16 18.75 26.52
N SER A 194 -0.10 17.98 25.42
CA SER A 194 1.13 17.85 24.62
C SER A 194 1.51 19.16 23.91
N PHE A 195 0.54 19.99 23.54
CA PHE A 195 0.79 21.32 22.99
C PHE A 195 1.33 22.27 24.08
N GLU A 196 0.65 22.38 25.22
CA GLU A 196 1.04 23.22 26.36
C GLU A 196 2.43 22.87 26.90
N GLU A 197 2.77 21.58 26.98
CA GLU A 197 4.12 21.13 27.32
C GLU A 197 5.18 21.69 26.38
N LEU A 198 4.88 21.81 25.08
CA LEU A 198 5.82 22.36 24.10
C LEU A 198 5.92 23.88 24.27
N VAL A 199 4.78 24.55 24.41
CA VAL A 199 4.69 26.01 24.67
C VAL A 199 5.51 26.38 25.91
N ASN A 200 5.34 25.65 27.02
CA ASN A 200 6.08 25.89 28.26
C ASN A 200 7.59 25.58 28.16
N SER A 201 7.99 24.75 27.19
CA SER A 201 9.40 24.39 26.97
C SER A 201 10.11 25.31 25.97
N SER A 202 9.37 26.14 25.22
CA SER A 202 9.90 26.98 24.13
C SER A 202 9.48 28.44 24.30
N GLU A 203 10.45 29.29 24.63
CA GLU A 203 10.25 30.73 24.74
C GLU A 203 9.76 31.36 23.42
N SER A 204 10.21 30.84 22.27
CA SER A 204 9.83 31.37 20.95
C SER A 204 8.35 31.10 20.63
N LEU A 205 7.87 29.88 20.92
CA LEU A 205 6.48 29.51 20.70
C LEU A 205 5.54 30.20 21.68
N GLN A 206 5.96 30.32 22.94
CA GLN A 206 5.19 31.05 23.96
C GLN A 206 4.98 32.51 23.55
N ALA A 207 6.04 33.22 23.18
CA ALA A 207 5.95 34.62 22.75
C ALA A 207 5.06 34.79 21.50
N HIS A 208 5.12 33.84 20.56
CA HIS A 208 4.30 33.86 19.35
C HIS A 208 2.80 33.73 19.67
N ILE A 209 2.45 32.78 20.54
CA ILE A 209 1.07 32.53 20.94
C ILE A 209 0.50 33.71 21.72
N GLU A 210 1.26 34.26 22.68
CA GLU A 210 0.86 35.47 23.42
C GLU A 210 0.61 36.65 22.46
N ALA A 211 1.45 36.83 21.44
CA ALA A 211 1.27 37.85 20.43
C ALA A 211 0.04 37.60 19.54
N PHE A 212 -0.28 36.34 19.24
CA PHE A 212 -1.48 35.97 18.49
C PHE A 212 -2.75 36.25 19.30
N GLN A 213 -2.78 35.89 20.58
CA GLN A 213 -3.90 36.17 21.48
C GLN A 213 -4.13 37.66 21.72
N ALA A 214 -3.05 38.46 21.75
CA ALA A 214 -3.15 39.91 21.94
C ALA A 214 -3.68 40.66 20.71
N GLN A 215 -3.78 40.00 19.55
CA GLN A 215 -4.38 40.60 18.35
C GLN A 215 -5.91 40.46 18.39
N PRO A 216 -6.68 41.54 18.15
CA PRO A 216 -8.12 41.43 18.04
C PRO A 216 -8.47 40.49 16.87
N PRO A 217 -9.52 39.66 17.00
CA PRO A 217 -9.94 38.77 15.92
C PRO A 217 -10.19 39.62 14.68
N LYS A 218 -9.36 39.45 13.65
CA LYS A 218 -9.58 40.10 12.36
C LYS A 218 -10.89 39.56 11.80
N ASP A 219 -11.77 40.45 11.32
CA ASP A 219 -12.98 40.07 10.59
C ASP A 219 -12.57 39.16 9.42
N GLN A 220 -12.89 37.88 9.57
CA GLN A 220 -12.74 36.87 8.54
C GLN A 220 -14.02 36.86 7.69
N ASP A 221 -13.90 36.69 6.38
CA ASP A 221 -15.07 36.41 5.55
C ASP A 221 -15.69 35.03 5.89
N ARG A 222 -16.77 34.65 5.20
CA ARG A 222 -17.46 33.36 5.40
C ARG A 222 -16.58 32.13 5.14
N TYR A 223 -15.35 32.33 4.66
CA TYR A 223 -14.33 31.35 4.29
C TYR A 223 -13.01 31.53 5.07
N GLY A 224 -12.94 32.36 6.12
CA GLY A 224 -11.73 32.49 6.93
C GLY A 224 -10.64 33.38 6.32
N GLN A 225 -10.92 34.09 5.23
CA GLN A 225 -9.92 34.90 4.53
C GLN A 225 -9.84 36.31 5.13
N ALA A 226 -8.61 36.83 5.27
CA ALA A 226 -8.40 38.24 5.62
C ALA A 226 -8.87 39.14 4.45
N ALA A 227 -9.61 40.21 4.76
CA ALA A 227 -10.00 41.20 3.76
C ALA A 227 -8.75 41.78 3.06
N ILE A 228 -8.68 41.59 1.74
CA ILE A 228 -7.58 42.11 0.91
C ILE A 228 -7.83 43.60 0.66
N ASP A 229 -6.98 44.46 1.23
CA ASP A 229 -6.87 45.85 0.79
C ASP A 229 -6.27 45.88 -0.63
N LEU A 230 -7.11 46.23 -1.60
CA LEU A 230 -6.74 46.38 -3.00
C LEU A 230 -6.01 47.72 -3.21
N ALA A 231 -4.68 47.69 -3.13
CA ALA A 231 -3.84 48.74 -3.69
C ALA A 231 -3.39 48.32 -5.11
N ALA A 232 -4.02 48.88 -6.14
CA ALA A 232 -3.58 48.74 -7.51
C ALA A 232 -2.50 49.78 -7.84
N GLY A 233 -1.27 49.32 -8.04
CA GLY A 233 -0.21 50.13 -8.65
C GLY A 233 1.19 49.68 -8.29
N HIS A 234 1.84 48.91 -9.17
CA HIS A 234 3.29 48.96 -9.27
C HIS A 234 3.80 48.63 -10.68
N SER A 235 4.61 49.53 -11.20
CA SER A 235 5.54 49.34 -12.31
C SER A 235 6.92 49.00 -11.73
N GLY A 236 7.55 47.91 -12.17
CA GLY A 236 8.93 47.56 -11.82
C GLY A 236 9.36 46.20 -12.38
N GLU A 237 10.64 46.03 -12.71
CA GLU A 237 11.24 44.75 -13.11
C GLU A 237 11.22 43.77 -11.93
N PRO A 238 10.66 42.55 -12.09
CA PRO A 238 10.60 41.59 -11.00
C PRO A 238 12.00 41.11 -10.64
N VAL A 239 12.33 41.13 -9.35
CA VAL A 239 13.44 40.35 -8.81
C VAL A 239 13.12 38.89 -9.11
N LEU A 240 13.89 38.27 -10.01
CA LEU A 240 13.74 36.85 -10.29
C LEU A 240 14.00 36.09 -8.99
N PRO A 241 13.06 35.24 -8.52
CA PRO A 241 13.29 34.46 -7.32
C PRO A 241 14.50 33.55 -7.54
N THR A 242 15.55 33.74 -6.74
CA THR A 242 16.62 32.74 -6.56
C THR A 242 15.97 31.48 -5.99
N THR A 243 15.53 30.59 -6.86
CA THR A 243 14.91 29.33 -6.47
C THR A 243 16.03 28.35 -6.13
N PHE A 244 16.46 28.35 -4.88
CA PHE A 244 17.17 27.19 -4.35
C PHE A 244 16.20 26.00 -4.35
N VAL A 245 16.67 24.84 -4.78
CA VAL A 245 15.89 23.60 -4.74
C VAL A 245 16.29 22.89 -3.47
N ASP A 246 15.45 23.00 -2.44
CA ASP A 246 15.70 22.31 -1.18
C ASP A 246 15.44 20.80 -1.32
N TYR A 247 16.34 20.02 -0.74
CA TYR A 247 16.24 18.57 -0.66
C TYR A 247 15.58 18.15 0.64
N GLU A 248 14.91 17.00 0.62
CA GLU A 248 14.43 16.34 1.83
C GLU A 248 15.58 16.06 2.80
N THR A 249 15.46 16.59 4.02
CA THR A 249 16.49 16.52 5.06
C THR A 249 16.54 15.16 5.75
N SER A 250 15.44 14.40 5.70
CA SER A 250 15.31 13.04 6.24
C SER A 250 14.82 12.04 5.16
N PRO A 251 15.64 11.76 4.11
CA PRO A 251 15.24 10.89 3.02
C PRO A 251 15.02 9.45 3.48
N ARG A 252 14.03 8.79 2.89
CA ARG A 252 13.66 7.42 3.22
C ARG A 252 14.71 6.41 2.76
N GLU A 253 15.10 5.51 3.66
CA GLU A 253 15.95 4.36 3.38
C GLU A 253 15.11 3.07 3.36
N TYR A 254 15.27 2.28 2.31
CA TYR A 254 14.62 0.98 2.12
C TYR A 254 15.63 -0.12 2.39
N GLU A 255 15.43 -0.88 3.46
CA GLU A 255 16.21 -2.08 3.75
C GLU A 255 15.69 -3.29 2.96
N LEU A 256 16.57 -4.23 2.67
CA LEU A 256 16.18 -5.51 2.07
C LEU A 256 15.50 -6.39 3.11
N SER A 257 14.29 -6.85 2.78
CA SER A 257 13.56 -7.84 3.56
C SER A 257 14.02 -9.26 3.23
N LEU A 258 13.74 -10.20 4.14
CA LEU A 258 14.17 -11.61 4.07
C LEU A 258 12.97 -12.54 4.27
N VAL A 259 12.77 -13.44 3.31
CA VAL A 259 11.90 -14.61 3.48
C VAL A 259 12.76 -15.87 3.39
N GLN A 260 12.66 -16.76 4.38
CA GLN A 260 13.48 -17.97 4.46
C GLN A 260 12.69 -19.19 4.91
N THR A 261 13.14 -20.36 4.47
CA THR A 261 12.58 -21.66 4.87
C THR A 261 13.66 -22.74 4.88
N VAL A 262 13.43 -23.80 5.65
CA VAL A 262 14.36 -24.93 5.75
C VAL A 262 13.76 -26.13 5.03
N LEU A 263 14.38 -26.51 3.91
CA LEU A 263 14.06 -27.74 3.20
C LEU A 263 14.72 -28.93 3.91
N ARG A 264 13.93 -29.96 4.25
CA ARG A 264 14.39 -31.17 4.94
C ARG A 264 14.11 -32.39 4.10
N VAL A 265 15.14 -33.17 3.78
CA VAL A 265 15.01 -34.42 3.02
C VAL A 265 15.77 -35.53 3.73
N HIS A 266 15.13 -36.68 3.94
CA HIS A 266 15.82 -37.83 4.51
C HIS A 266 16.84 -38.39 3.49
N THR A 267 18.08 -38.64 3.94
CA THR A 267 19.18 -39.22 3.13
C THR A 267 18.74 -40.42 2.31
N ARG A 268 18.18 -41.45 2.97
CA ARG A 268 17.57 -42.63 2.32
C ARG A 268 16.63 -42.31 1.14
N VAL A 269 15.87 -41.22 1.21
CA VAL A 269 14.96 -40.82 0.13
C VAL A 269 15.73 -40.26 -1.07
N ALA A 270 16.72 -39.41 -0.80
CA ALA A 270 17.62 -38.90 -1.82
C ALA A 270 18.48 -40.01 -2.46
N ASP A 271 18.87 -41.03 -1.68
CA ASP A 271 19.74 -42.12 -2.17
C ASP A 271 18.98 -43.21 -2.94
N LEU A 272 17.81 -43.64 -2.43
CA LEU A 272 17.09 -44.80 -2.97
C LEU A 272 15.95 -44.45 -3.93
N TYR A 273 15.42 -43.22 -3.89
CA TYR A 273 14.22 -42.83 -4.65
C TYR A 273 14.48 -41.67 -5.61
N ASN A 274 15.67 -41.63 -6.21
CA ASN A 274 16.13 -40.52 -7.07
C ASN A 274 15.89 -40.72 -8.57
N ASP A 275 15.40 -41.88 -8.99
CA ASP A 275 15.08 -42.20 -10.38
C ASP A 275 13.56 -42.42 -10.56
N PRO A 276 12.92 -41.83 -11.58
CA PRO A 276 13.52 -41.00 -12.64
C PRO A 276 13.74 -39.52 -12.27
N MET A 277 13.39 -39.11 -11.05
CA MET A 277 13.37 -37.70 -10.63
C MET A 277 14.16 -37.46 -9.37
N ASN A 278 15.04 -36.46 -9.41
CA ASN A 278 15.85 -36.10 -8.26
C ASN A 278 15.00 -35.47 -7.16
N GLN A 279 14.89 -36.15 -6.01
CA GLN A 279 13.97 -35.74 -4.94
C GLN A 279 14.37 -34.40 -4.32
N ILE A 280 15.67 -34.14 -4.16
CA ILE A 280 16.15 -32.87 -3.61
C ILE A 280 15.82 -31.73 -4.59
N ALA A 281 16.09 -31.93 -5.88
CA ALA A 281 15.84 -30.91 -6.90
C ALA A 281 14.34 -30.57 -7.02
N GLU A 282 13.47 -31.58 -7.05
CA GLU A 282 12.02 -31.34 -7.14
C GLU A 282 11.46 -30.67 -5.88
N GLN A 283 11.90 -31.09 -4.68
CA GLN A 283 11.48 -30.43 -3.44
C GLN A 283 12.01 -28.99 -3.34
N LEU A 284 13.25 -28.76 -3.76
CA LEU A 284 13.82 -27.42 -3.83
C LEU A 284 13.03 -26.54 -4.80
N LYS A 285 12.68 -27.05 -5.99
CA LYS A 285 11.87 -26.32 -6.97
C LYS A 285 10.52 -25.90 -6.39
N LEU A 286 9.81 -26.80 -5.73
CA LEU A 286 8.54 -26.48 -5.05
C LEU A 286 8.74 -25.41 -3.95
N THR A 287 9.79 -25.54 -3.16
CA THR A 287 10.16 -24.58 -2.10
C THR A 287 10.44 -23.19 -2.68
N VAL A 288 11.16 -23.12 -3.80
CA VAL A 288 11.44 -21.87 -4.51
C VAL A 288 10.14 -21.26 -5.04
N HIS A 289 9.23 -22.04 -5.62
CA HIS A 289 7.92 -21.51 -6.04
C HIS A 289 7.16 -20.87 -4.88
N GLU A 290 7.10 -21.53 -3.72
CA GLU A 290 6.43 -20.99 -2.54
C GLU A 290 7.08 -19.69 -2.03
N LEU A 291 8.42 -19.64 -2.00
CA LEU A 291 9.13 -18.40 -1.64
C LEU A 291 8.85 -17.26 -2.61
N ARG A 292 8.68 -17.54 -3.90
CA ARG A 292 8.34 -16.54 -4.91
C ARG A 292 6.87 -16.09 -4.81
N GLU A 293 5.95 -16.98 -4.46
CA GLU A 293 4.57 -16.62 -4.15
C GLU A 293 4.50 -15.73 -2.90
N ARG A 294 5.30 -16.05 -1.87
CA ARG A 294 5.40 -15.21 -0.67
C ARG A 294 6.05 -13.87 -1.00
N GLN A 295 7.06 -13.84 -1.85
CA GLN A 295 7.67 -12.60 -2.32
C GLN A 295 6.65 -11.67 -2.97
N GLU A 296 5.82 -12.18 -3.90
CA GLU A 296 4.78 -11.36 -4.51
C GLU A 296 3.76 -10.86 -3.46
N TYR A 297 3.38 -11.70 -2.51
CA TYR A 297 2.50 -11.29 -1.42
C TYR A 297 3.08 -10.12 -0.61
N GLU A 298 4.35 -10.19 -0.22
CA GLU A 298 5.04 -9.12 0.52
C GLU A 298 5.17 -7.85 -0.31
N LEU A 299 5.52 -7.95 -1.60
CA LEU A 299 5.58 -6.79 -2.50
C LEU A 299 4.25 -6.02 -2.55
N VAL A 300 3.11 -6.70 -2.37
CA VAL A 300 1.79 -6.05 -2.35
C VAL A 300 1.39 -5.58 -0.95
N ASN A 301 1.56 -6.43 0.07
CA ASN A 301 0.91 -6.28 1.37
C ASN A 301 1.84 -5.92 2.53
N ASN A 302 3.16 -5.91 2.34
CA ASN A 302 4.06 -5.55 3.43
C ASN A 302 3.79 -4.09 3.88
N GLN A 303 3.86 -3.83 5.20
CA GLN A 303 3.60 -2.49 5.74
C GLN A 303 4.77 -1.53 5.47
N GLU A 304 5.99 -2.03 5.47
CA GLU A 304 7.21 -1.22 5.32
C GLU A 304 7.53 -0.89 3.88
N PHE A 305 7.20 -1.73 2.90
CA PHE A 305 7.52 -1.44 1.48
C PHE A 305 6.44 -1.88 0.48
N GLY A 306 5.39 -2.56 0.94
CA GLY A 306 4.35 -3.10 0.06
C GLY A 306 3.51 -2.01 -0.59
N LEU A 307 3.12 -2.23 -1.85
CA LEU A 307 2.45 -1.24 -2.70
C LEU A 307 1.16 -0.68 -2.10
N LEU A 308 0.35 -1.54 -1.46
CA LEU A 308 -0.92 -1.09 -0.89
C LEU A 308 -0.67 -0.08 0.23
N HIS A 309 0.20 -0.39 1.19
CA HIS A 309 0.41 0.46 2.37
C HIS A 309 1.25 1.71 2.07
N ASN A 310 2.12 1.65 1.06
CA ASN A 310 3.11 2.70 0.79
C ASN A 310 2.73 3.65 -0.36
N ALA A 311 1.59 3.43 -1.00
CA ALA A 311 1.03 4.41 -1.92
C ALA A 311 0.72 5.71 -1.18
N ASP A 312 1.14 6.83 -1.75
CA ASP A 312 0.94 8.16 -1.20
C ASP A 312 -0.56 8.46 -1.03
N LEU A 313 -0.92 9.20 0.04
CA LEU A 313 -2.32 9.50 0.36
C LEU A 313 -3.01 10.27 -0.76
N SER A 314 -2.29 11.19 -1.42
CA SER A 314 -2.81 11.95 -2.57
C SER A 314 -3.08 11.07 -3.80
N GLN A 315 -2.57 9.83 -3.80
CA GLN A 315 -2.70 8.84 -4.87
C GLN A 315 -3.67 7.70 -4.53
N ARG A 316 -4.43 7.84 -3.44
CA ARG A 316 -5.47 6.92 -3.00
C ARG A 316 -6.85 7.52 -3.24
N PHE A 317 -7.75 6.76 -3.86
CA PHE A 317 -9.08 7.23 -4.23
C PHE A 317 -10.10 6.14 -3.96
N SER A 318 -11.27 6.48 -3.43
CA SER A 318 -12.39 5.55 -3.37
C SER A 318 -13.20 5.60 -4.67
N THR A 319 -13.87 4.49 -4.99
CA THR A 319 -14.85 4.46 -6.08
C THR A 319 -15.97 5.48 -5.86
N ARG A 320 -16.54 6.01 -6.96
CA ARG A 320 -17.62 7.00 -6.89
C ARG A 320 -18.92 6.43 -6.34
N ASN A 321 -19.26 5.21 -6.78
CA ASN A 321 -20.55 4.57 -6.53
C ASN A 321 -20.44 3.14 -5.99
N GLY A 322 -19.24 2.70 -5.56
CA GLY A 322 -18.97 1.33 -5.10
C GLY A 322 -18.28 0.45 -6.16
N PRO A 323 -18.99 -0.03 -7.21
CA PRO A 323 -18.39 -0.84 -8.27
C PRO A 323 -17.34 -0.09 -9.09
N PRO A 324 -16.33 -0.79 -9.66
CA PRO A 324 -15.30 -0.15 -10.47
C PRO A 324 -15.84 0.25 -11.84
N THR A 325 -16.09 1.53 -12.05
CA THR A 325 -16.55 2.07 -13.33
C THR A 325 -15.39 2.46 -14.24
N PRO A 326 -15.63 2.58 -15.57
CA PRO A 326 -14.67 3.19 -16.50
C PRO A 326 -14.13 4.55 -16.06
N ASP A 327 -14.97 5.38 -15.45
CA ASP A 327 -14.58 6.71 -14.98
C ASP A 327 -13.60 6.62 -13.79
N ASP A 328 -13.79 5.65 -12.89
CA ASP A 328 -12.84 5.42 -11.78
C ASP A 328 -11.47 4.98 -12.31
N PHE A 329 -11.45 4.16 -13.37
CA PHE A 329 -10.21 3.74 -14.03
C PHE A 329 -9.53 4.89 -14.79
N ASP A 330 -10.31 5.73 -15.48
CA ASP A 330 -9.78 6.92 -16.16
C ASP A 330 -9.22 7.93 -15.13
N GLU A 331 -9.85 8.11 -13.96
CA GLU A 331 -9.31 8.92 -12.86
C GLU A 331 -8.01 8.32 -12.29
N LEU A 332 -7.96 7.00 -12.09
CA LEU A 332 -6.79 6.29 -11.61
C LEU A 332 -5.58 6.47 -12.55
N ILE A 333 -5.81 6.45 -13.87
CA ILE A 333 -4.78 6.61 -14.91
C ILE A 333 -4.34 8.08 -15.05
N THR A 334 -5.27 9.02 -15.10
CA THR A 334 -4.98 10.43 -15.46
C THR A 334 -4.16 11.18 -14.41
N ARG A 335 -4.18 10.74 -13.16
CA ARG A 335 -3.41 11.36 -12.07
C ARG A 335 -1.91 11.10 -12.10
N ARG A 336 -1.44 10.23 -13.00
CA ARG A 336 -0.01 9.95 -13.17
C ARG A 336 0.39 10.01 -14.63
N ARG A 337 1.60 10.51 -14.88
CA ARG A 337 2.21 10.36 -16.20
C ARG A 337 2.68 8.91 -16.39
N ASN A 338 2.56 8.41 -17.62
CA ASN A 338 3.14 7.12 -18.04
C ASN A 338 2.73 5.92 -17.17
N ALA A 339 1.43 5.75 -16.94
CA ALA A 339 0.88 4.53 -16.34
C ALA A 339 1.13 3.34 -17.28
N GLN A 340 1.74 2.27 -16.76
CA GLN A 340 2.19 1.12 -17.57
C GLN A 340 1.41 -0.14 -17.30
N TYR A 341 1.07 -0.40 -16.04
CA TYR A 341 0.37 -1.62 -15.63
C TYR A 341 -0.68 -1.30 -14.58
N ILE A 342 -1.82 -2.00 -14.66
CA ILE A 342 -2.83 -2.04 -13.60
C ILE A 342 -2.81 -3.46 -13.02
N PHE A 343 -2.76 -3.58 -11.70
CA PHE A 343 -2.90 -4.84 -10.97
C PHE A 343 -4.22 -4.85 -10.23
N ALA A 344 -5.01 -5.91 -10.44
CA ALA A 344 -6.31 -6.05 -9.81
C ALA A 344 -6.58 -7.51 -9.44
N HIS A 345 -7.35 -7.72 -8.39
CA HIS A 345 -7.85 -9.06 -8.10
C HIS A 345 -8.70 -9.58 -9.28
N PRO A 346 -8.62 -10.87 -9.69
CA PRO A 346 -9.41 -11.40 -10.82
C PRO A 346 -10.92 -11.11 -10.74
N ARG A 347 -11.48 -11.12 -9.52
CA ARG A 347 -12.88 -10.74 -9.28
C ARG A 347 -13.16 -9.25 -9.57
N ALA A 348 -12.21 -8.36 -9.29
CA ALA A 348 -12.31 -6.93 -9.59
C ALA A 348 -12.24 -6.69 -11.11
N ILE A 349 -11.35 -7.40 -11.81
CA ILE A 349 -11.28 -7.37 -13.29
C ILE A 349 -12.63 -7.79 -13.89
N ALA A 350 -13.24 -8.86 -13.35
CA ALA A 350 -14.56 -9.30 -13.78
C ALA A 350 -15.65 -8.28 -13.45
N ALA A 351 -15.60 -7.61 -12.29
CA ALA A 351 -16.53 -6.54 -11.93
C ALA A 351 -16.43 -5.35 -12.89
N PHE A 352 -15.21 -4.91 -13.20
CA PHE A 352 -14.94 -3.86 -14.18
C PHE A 352 -15.47 -4.23 -15.57
N GLY A 353 -15.23 -5.46 -16.02
CA GLY A 353 -15.78 -5.96 -17.29
C GLY A 353 -17.31 -5.95 -17.34
N ARG A 354 -18.00 -6.21 -16.20
CA ARG A 354 -19.46 -6.10 -16.11
C ARG A 354 -19.91 -4.64 -16.19
N GLU A 355 -19.25 -3.71 -15.52
CA GLU A 355 -19.58 -2.28 -15.61
C GLU A 355 -19.36 -1.73 -17.02
N CYS A 356 -18.26 -2.12 -17.68
CA CYS A 356 -18.04 -1.78 -19.09
C CYS A 356 -19.18 -2.32 -19.98
N SER A 357 -19.55 -3.58 -19.80
CA SER A 357 -20.62 -4.21 -20.59
C SER A 357 -21.98 -3.54 -20.40
N LYS A 358 -22.31 -3.08 -19.18
CA LYS A 358 -23.53 -2.31 -18.90
C LYS A 358 -23.58 -0.99 -19.68
N LEU A 359 -22.42 -0.38 -19.90
CA LEU A 359 -22.27 0.86 -20.65
C LEU A 359 -22.07 0.63 -22.16
N GLY A 360 -22.11 -0.61 -22.64
CA GLY A 360 -21.86 -0.96 -24.03
C GLY A 360 -20.39 -0.80 -24.46
N LEU A 361 -19.47 -0.78 -23.50
CA LEU A 361 -18.04 -0.65 -23.71
C LEU A 361 -17.38 -2.03 -23.64
N TYR A 362 -16.47 -2.30 -24.58
CA TYR A 362 -15.71 -3.54 -24.65
C TYR A 362 -14.22 -3.20 -24.53
N PRO A 363 -13.60 -3.45 -23.37
CA PRO A 363 -12.16 -3.22 -23.18
C PRO A 363 -11.33 -4.02 -24.20
N ASP A 364 -10.24 -3.42 -24.64
CA ASP A 364 -9.31 -4.05 -25.58
C ASP A 364 -8.56 -5.22 -24.93
N SER A 365 -7.92 -6.06 -25.75
CA SER A 365 -6.99 -7.07 -25.28
C SER A 365 -5.55 -6.67 -25.60
N HIS A 366 -4.64 -6.76 -24.64
CA HIS A 366 -3.21 -6.57 -24.83
C HIS A 366 -2.46 -7.90 -24.74
N ASP A 367 -1.43 -8.08 -25.57
CA ASP A 367 -0.57 -9.27 -25.52
C ASP A 367 0.60 -9.02 -24.55
N MET A 368 0.74 -9.89 -23.56
CA MET A 368 1.80 -9.86 -22.55
C MET A 368 2.67 -11.10 -22.70
N GLY A 369 3.51 -11.13 -23.74
CA GLY A 369 4.45 -12.22 -23.96
C GLY A 369 3.79 -13.57 -24.26
N GLY A 370 2.66 -13.56 -24.96
CA GLY A 370 1.89 -14.75 -25.34
C GLY A 370 0.61 -14.97 -24.54
N GLU A 371 0.39 -14.22 -23.46
CA GLU A 371 -0.86 -14.22 -22.69
C GLU A 371 -1.69 -12.98 -23.05
N ARG A 372 -2.96 -13.18 -23.45
CA ARG A 372 -3.88 -12.08 -23.72
C ARG A 372 -4.59 -11.64 -22.45
N VAL A 373 -4.39 -10.39 -22.07
CA VAL A 373 -5.01 -9.78 -20.89
C VAL A 373 -5.94 -8.63 -21.30
N MET A 374 -6.95 -8.36 -20.47
CA MET A 374 -7.80 -7.20 -20.64
C MET A 374 -6.97 -5.91 -20.51
N ALA A 375 -7.28 -4.88 -21.28
CA ALA A 375 -6.62 -3.59 -21.22
C ALA A 375 -7.64 -2.45 -21.25
N TRP A 376 -7.30 -1.35 -20.57
CA TRP A 376 -8.08 -0.13 -20.58
C TRP A 376 -7.17 1.02 -21.01
N ARG A 377 -7.55 1.76 -22.07
CA ARG A 377 -6.73 2.83 -22.66
C ARG A 377 -5.31 2.39 -23.02
N ASN A 378 -5.17 1.17 -23.57
CA ASN A 378 -3.89 0.51 -23.87
C ASN A 378 -3.02 0.14 -22.64
N ILE A 379 -3.55 0.26 -21.43
CA ILE A 379 -2.86 -0.17 -20.21
C ILE A 379 -3.39 -1.56 -19.82
N PRO A 380 -2.53 -2.59 -19.79
CA PRO A 380 -2.95 -3.94 -19.41
C PRO A 380 -3.38 -4.02 -17.94
N ILE A 381 -4.48 -4.72 -17.70
CA ILE A 381 -5.03 -5.04 -16.39
C ILE A 381 -4.65 -6.48 -16.06
N LEU A 382 -3.67 -6.62 -15.18
CA LEU A 382 -3.01 -7.86 -14.82
C LEU A 382 -3.63 -8.47 -13.56
N PRO A 383 -4.00 -9.76 -13.58
CA PRO A 383 -4.58 -10.42 -12.41
C PRO A 383 -3.53 -10.62 -11.32
N CYS A 384 -3.84 -10.14 -10.11
CA CYS A 384 -3.05 -10.39 -8.91
C CYS A 384 -3.96 -10.88 -7.78
N ASN A 385 -3.84 -12.16 -7.41
CA ASN A 385 -4.62 -12.74 -6.32
C ASN A 385 -4.07 -12.43 -4.93
N LYS A 386 -2.95 -11.68 -4.84
CA LYS A 386 -2.36 -11.25 -3.57
C LYS A 386 -3.00 -9.96 -3.04
N ILE A 387 -3.77 -9.25 -3.86
CA ILE A 387 -4.57 -8.12 -3.42
C ILE A 387 -5.76 -8.67 -2.60
N PRO A 388 -5.93 -8.25 -1.33
CA PRO A 388 -6.93 -8.83 -0.45
C PRO A 388 -8.35 -8.45 -0.88
N ILE A 389 -9.30 -9.33 -0.55
CA ILE A 389 -10.73 -9.03 -0.58
C ILE A 389 -11.19 -8.96 0.87
N SER A 390 -11.83 -7.85 1.22
CA SER A 390 -12.39 -7.63 2.55
C SER A 390 -13.62 -8.52 2.80
N ASN A 391 -14.01 -8.63 4.07
CA ASN A 391 -15.24 -9.34 4.46
C ASN A 391 -16.50 -8.68 3.87
N THR A 392 -16.43 -7.39 3.53
CA THR A 392 -17.51 -6.63 2.90
C THR A 392 -17.52 -6.78 1.37
N GLN A 393 -16.73 -7.70 0.80
CA GLN A 393 -16.60 -7.92 -0.65
C GLN A 393 -16.04 -6.71 -1.42
N THR A 394 -15.21 -5.90 -0.76
CA THR A 394 -14.45 -4.82 -1.39
C THR A 394 -13.00 -5.22 -1.59
N THR A 395 -12.32 -4.62 -2.56
CA THR A 395 -10.90 -4.83 -2.84
C THR A 395 -10.25 -3.53 -3.31
N SER A 396 -8.98 -3.61 -3.71
CA SER A 396 -8.24 -2.49 -4.26
C SER A 396 -7.78 -2.77 -5.69
N VAL A 397 -7.54 -1.72 -6.46
CA VAL A 397 -6.89 -1.79 -7.78
C VAL A 397 -5.67 -0.88 -7.74
N ILE A 398 -4.52 -1.40 -8.17
CA ILE A 398 -3.25 -0.67 -8.14
C ILE A 398 -2.87 -0.31 -9.56
N VAL A 399 -2.44 0.91 -9.81
CA VAL A 399 -1.79 1.31 -11.06
C VAL A 399 -0.35 1.69 -10.77
N VAL A 400 0.55 1.34 -11.68
CA VAL A 400 1.98 1.63 -11.52
C VAL A 400 2.62 2.20 -12.79
N ARG A 401 3.56 3.11 -12.57
CA ARG A 401 4.66 3.43 -13.48
C ARG A 401 5.90 2.73 -12.95
N THR A 402 6.66 2.04 -13.79
CA THR A 402 7.87 1.32 -13.36
C THR A 402 9.16 1.90 -13.96
N GLY A 403 10.28 1.63 -13.28
CA GLY A 403 11.63 1.91 -13.77
C GLY A 403 12.27 3.15 -13.14
N GLU A 404 13.59 3.07 -12.94
CA GLU A 404 14.38 4.11 -12.29
C GLU A 404 14.40 5.41 -13.12
N ASP A 405 14.67 5.30 -14.42
CA ASP A 405 14.69 6.44 -15.36
C ASP A 405 13.34 7.16 -15.44
N ASN A 406 12.25 6.42 -15.27
CA ASN A 406 10.89 6.99 -15.26
C ASN A 406 10.50 7.56 -13.89
N GLN A 407 11.37 7.50 -12.89
CA GLN A 407 11.04 7.78 -11.49
C GLN A 407 9.80 6.96 -11.09
N GLY A 408 9.82 5.66 -11.38
CA GLY A 408 8.71 4.74 -11.15
C GLY A 408 8.89 3.92 -9.87
N LEU A 409 8.14 2.84 -9.82
CA LEU A 409 8.33 1.73 -8.90
C LEU A 409 9.50 0.85 -9.39
N ILE A 410 10.37 0.48 -8.46
CA ILE A 410 11.49 -0.43 -8.69
C ILE A 410 11.51 -1.56 -7.66
N GLY A 411 11.96 -2.74 -8.08
CA GLY A 411 12.30 -3.83 -7.17
C GLY A 411 13.76 -3.72 -6.72
N LEU A 412 14.04 -4.09 -5.47
CA LEU A 412 15.39 -4.07 -4.90
C LEU A 412 15.83 -5.50 -4.59
N ARG A 413 17.06 -5.87 -4.98
CA ARG A 413 17.65 -7.17 -4.64
C ARG A 413 19.17 -7.07 -4.49
N PRO A 414 19.82 -7.99 -3.75
CA PRO A 414 21.28 -8.04 -3.71
C PRO A 414 21.88 -8.26 -5.10
N ALA A 415 23.01 -7.61 -5.37
CA ALA A 415 23.79 -7.83 -6.58
C ALA A 415 24.42 -9.22 -6.61
N GLU A 416 24.97 -9.65 -5.47
CA GLU A 416 25.61 -10.96 -5.31
C GLU A 416 25.18 -11.59 -3.98
N LEU A 417 25.04 -12.91 -3.99
CA LEU A 417 24.78 -13.71 -2.79
C LEU A 417 25.71 -14.93 -2.79
N PRO A 418 26.29 -15.31 -1.64
CA PRO A 418 26.96 -16.61 -1.53
C PRO A 418 25.94 -17.74 -1.71
N ASP A 419 26.33 -18.76 -2.48
CA ASP A 419 25.50 -19.91 -2.85
C ASP A 419 24.21 -19.54 -3.58
N GLN A 420 24.27 -18.50 -4.43
CA GLN A 420 23.13 -18.04 -5.21
C GLN A 420 22.63 -19.13 -6.17
N HIS A 421 21.34 -19.44 -6.05
CA HIS A 421 20.65 -20.38 -6.94
C HIS A 421 19.90 -19.61 -8.04
N GLU A 422 19.25 -18.50 -7.69
CA GLU A 422 18.57 -17.58 -8.60
C GLU A 422 18.79 -16.13 -8.16
N PRO A 423 18.52 -15.11 -9.01
CA PRO A 423 18.62 -13.72 -8.60
C PRO A 423 17.81 -13.44 -7.31
N GLY A 424 18.48 -12.87 -6.30
CA GLY A 424 17.92 -12.62 -4.97
C GLY A 424 17.75 -13.84 -4.05
N LEU A 425 18.00 -15.07 -4.52
CA LEU A 425 17.73 -16.32 -3.78
C LEU A 425 18.98 -17.20 -3.66
N ASN A 426 19.30 -17.65 -2.44
CA ASN A 426 20.38 -18.60 -2.19
C ASN A 426 19.90 -19.88 -1.49
N VAL A 427 20.70 -20.94 -1.62
CA VAL A 427 20.43 -22.25 -1.03
C VAL A 427 21.69 -22.73 -0.33
N ARG A 428 21.65 -22.80 1.00
CA ARG A 428 22.81 -23.19 1.82
C ARG A 428 22.60 -24.54 2.48
N PHE A 429 23.57 -25.43 2.34
CA PHE A 429 23.57 -26.70 3.07
C PHE A 429 23.87 -26.48 4.55
N MET A 430 22.99 -26.97 5.43
CA MET A 430 23.11 -26.81 6.88
C MET A 430 23.73 -28.02 7.59
N GLY A 431 23.92 -29.14 6.89
CA GLY A 431 24.38 -30.40 7.48
C GLY A 431 23.32 -31.51 7.47
N ILE A 432 23.71 -32.65 8.03
CA ILE A 432 22.87 -33.83 8.24
C ILE A 432 22.76 -34.05 9.75
N ASN A 433 21.53 -34.22 10.26
CA ASN A 433 21.34 -34.48 11.68
C ASN A 433 21.48 -35.98 12.03
N GLU A 434 21.45 -36.30 13.32
CA GLU A 434 21.56 -37.69 13.84
C GLU A 434 20.49 -38.65 13.30
N LYS A 435 19.38 -38.12 12.78
CA LYS A 435 18.28 -38.89 12.17
C LYS A 435 18.48 -39.09 10.66
N GLY A 436 19.62 -38.71 10.10
CA GLY A 436 19.91 -38.82 8.68
C GLY A 436 19.08 -37.87 7.81
N ILE A 437 18.66 -36.72 8.33
CA ILE A 437 17.93 -35.69 7.58
C ILE A 437 18.90 -34.61 7.10
N ILE A 438 18.98 -34.44 5.79
CA ILE A 438 19.71 -33.38 5.09
C ILE A 438 18.87 -32.09 5.19
N SER A 439 19.46 -31.00 5.64
CA SER A 439 18.78 -29.70 5.73
C SER A 439 19.43 -28.66 4.82
N TYR A 440 18.61 -27.93 4.06
CA TYR A 440 19.03 -26.78 3.27
C TYR A 440 18.26 -25.53 3.73
N LEU A 441 18.96 -24.44 3.99
CA LEU A 441 18.37 -23.13 4.21
C LEU A 441 18.18 -22.46 2.85
N VAL A 442 16.93 -22.15 2.50
CA VAL A 442 16.60 -21.41 1.28
C VAL A 442 16.15 -20.02 1.70
N SER A 443 16.85 -18.99 1.21
CA SER A 443 16.59 -17.59 1.58
C SER A 443 16.41 -16.72 0.34
N ASN A 444 15.44 -15.82 0.38
CA ASN A 444 15.14 -14.86 -0.67
C ASN A 444 15.15 -13.44 -0.10
N TYR A 445 15.99 -12.57 -0.68
CA TYR A 445 16.19 -11.18 -0.27
C TYR A 445 15.61 -10.24 -1.31
N PHE A 446 14.69 -9.37 -0.90
CA PHE A 446 14.06 -8.41 -1.79
C PHE A 446 13.42 -7.25 -1.02
N SER A 447 13.16 -6.15 -1.73
CA SER A 447 12.32 -5.04 -1.27
C SER A 447 11.74 -4.31 -2.50
N ALA A 448 10.96 -3.25 -2.30
CA ALA A 448 10.48 -2.39 -3.36
C ALA A 448 10.57 -0.92 -2.94
N ALA A 449 10.86 -0.04 -3.89
CA ALA A 449 10.92 1.39 -3.64
C ALA A 449 10.05 2.16 -4.64
N ILE A 450 9.20 3.04 -4.12
CA ILE A 450 8.41 4.00 -4.88
C ILE A 450 9.24 5.28 -4.96
N LEU A 451 9.75 5.64 -6.14
CA LEU A 451 10.71 6.75 -6.23
C LEU A 451 10.07 8.12 -6.04
N VAL A 452 8.84 8.31 -6.52
CA VAL A 452 8.04 9.52 -6.33
C VAL A 452 6.56 9.18 -6.06
N PRO A 453 5.81 10.05 -5.36
CA PRO A 453 4.43 9.79 -4.97
C PRO A 453 3.51 9.33 -6.11
N ASP A 454 3.55 10.00 -7.27
CA ASP A 454 2.66 9.73 -8.42
C ASP A 454 2.94 8.40 -9.14
N ALA A 455 4.03 7.69 -8.80
CA ALA A 455 4.42 6.45 -9.47
C ALA A 455 3.47 5.27 -9.19
N VAL A 456 2.81 5.26 -8.03
CA VAL A 456 1.85 4.22 -7.63
C VAL A 456 0.55 4.89 -7.20
N GLY A 457 -0.58 4.28 -7.49
CA GLY A 457 -1.85 4.75 -6.97
C GLY A 457 -2.83 3.62 -6.82
N VAL A 458 -3.79 3.85 -5.93
CA VAL A 458 -4.67 2.81 -5.41
C VAL A 458 -6.10 3.32 -5.48
N LEU A 459 -6.93 2.59 -6.22
CA LEU A 459 -8.38 2.70 -6.12
C LEU A 459 -8.84 1.76 -4.99
N GLU A 460 -9.41 2.34 -3.95
CA GLU A 460 -9.90 1.69 -2.74
C GLU A 460 -11.41 1.47 -2.80
N ASP A 461 -11.90 0.61 -1.90
CA ASP A 461 -13.33 0.31 -1.75
C ASP A 461 -14.02 -0.16 -3.03
N VAL A 462 -13.30 -0.92 -3.86
CA VAL A 462 -13.83 -1.47 -5.11
C VAL A 462 -14.79 -2.60 -4.80
N GLU A 463 -16.09 -2.36 -4.96
CA GLU A 463 -17.12 -3.38 -4.74
C GLU A 463 -17.13 -4.42 -5.85
N LEU A 464 -17.06 -5.70 -5.47
CA LEU A 464 -16.99 -6.81 -6.42
C LEU A 464 -18.35 -7.23 -6.99
N GLY A 465 -19.45 -6.65 -6.49
CA GLY A 465 -20.83 -7.12 -6.76
C GLY A 465 -21.15 -8.43 -6.05
N ARG A 466 -22.45 -8.67 -5.79
CA ARG A 466 -22.95 -9.93 -5.23
C ARG A 466 -23.06 -11.03 -6.27
#